data_AF-A0A067P060-F1
#
_entry.id   AF-A0A067P060-F1
#
_cell.length_a   1.000
_cell.length_b   1.000
_cell.length_c   1.000
_cell.angle_alpha   90.00
_cell.angle_beta   90.00
_cell.angle_gamma   90.00
#
_symmetry.space_group_name_H-M   'P 1'
#
loop_
_entity.id
_entity.type
_entity.pdbx_description
1 polymer ?
#
loop_
_entity_poly.entity_id
_entity_poly.type
_entity_poly.pdbx_seq_one_letter_code
_entity_poly.pdbx_strand_id
1 'polypeptide(L)' 'MDEVLYLKFRQHPNLRNNLMHTGLAPIIYEDPNDDYWGDGPHGEGANELGSALVRVRAKLRADGLGV' A
#
# COMPACT_ATOMS: atom_id res chain seq x y z
N MET A 1 7.79 5.48 6.54
CA MET A 1 6.40 5.00 6.40
C MET A 1 6.35 3.51 6.14
N ASP A 2 7.10 3.02 5.15
CA ASP A 2 7.12 1.61 4.73
C ASP A 2 7.35 0.60 5.86
N GLU A 3 8.23 0.90 6.82
CA GLU A 3 8.49 0.01 7.96
C GLU A 3 7.27 -0.18 8.88
N VAL A 4 6.59 0.91 9.21
CA VAL A 4 5.37 0.86 10.05
C VAL A 4 4.25 0.12 9.34
N LEU A 5 4.06 0.38 8.04
CA LEU A 5 3.10 -0.35 7.22
C LEU A 5 3.45 -1.83 7.16
N TYR A 6 4.71 -2.17 6.90
CA TYR A 6 5.17 -3.56 6.89
C TYR A 6 4.87 -4.27 8.22
N LEU A 7 5.16 -3.64 9.36
CA LEU A 7 4.84 -4.20 10.69
C LEU A 7 3.32 -4.40 10.87
N LYS A 8 2.50 -3.42 10.47
CA LYS A 8 1.03 -3.51 10.51
C LYS A 8 0.53 -4.72 9.71
N PHE A 9 0.95 -4.86 8.45
CA PHE A 9 0.51 -5.98 7.61
C PHE A 9 1.13 -7.32 8.05
N ARG A 10 2.32 -7.32 8.65
CA ARG A 10 2.90 -8.54 9.24
C ARG A 10 2.13 -9.00 10.48
N GLN A 11 1.71 -8.08 11.33
CA GLN A 11 0.97 -8.37 12.58
C GLN A 11 -0.48 -8.82 12.34
N HIS A 12 -1.12 -8.37 11.26
CA HIS A 12 -2.54 -8.61 11.00
C HIS A 12 -2.77 -9.43 9.71
N PRO A 13 -2.93 -10.76 9.79
CA PRO A 13 -3.08 -11.63 8.62
C PRO A 13 -4.24 -11.24 7.69
N ASN A 14 -5.39 -10.81 8.23
CA ASN A 14 -6.53 -10.39 7.41
C ASN A 14 -6.19 -9.18 6.53
N LEU A 15 -5.46 -8.19 7.08
CA LEU A 15 -5.02 -7.02 6.31
C LEU A 15 -3.99 -7.43 5.25
N ARG A 16 -3.07 -8.33 5.59
CA ARG A 16 -2.10 -8.87 4.64
C ARG A 16 -2.78 -9.56 3.47
N ASN A 17 -3.75 -10.42 3.74
CA ASN A 17 -4.48 -11.15 2.70
C ASN A 17 -5.22 -10.18 1.78
N ASN A 18 -5.87 -9.14 2.34
CA ASN A 18 -6.48 -8.08 1.54
C ASN A 18 -5.45 -7.37 0.65
N LEU A 19 -4.28 -7.04 1.19
CA LEU A 19 -3.20 -6.44 0.41
C LEU A 19 -2.68 -7.40 -0.68
N MET A 20 -2.59 -8.70 -0.42
CA MET A 20 -2.16 -9.70 -1.41
C MET A 20 -3.18 -9.89 -2.54
N HIS A 21 -4.48 -9.86 -2.23
CA HIS A 21 -5.56 -9.98 -3.21
C HIS A 21 -5.62 -8.85 -4.22
N THR A 22 -4.97 -7.70 -3.96
CA THR A 22 -4.78 -6.66 -4.98
C THR A 22 -3.85 -7.10 -6.12
N GLY A 23 -3.18 -8.26 -6.00
CA GLY A 23 -2.40 -8.87 -7.06
C GLY A 23 -1.20 -8.02 -7.47
N LEU A 24 -1.20 -7.61 -8.74
CA LEU A 24 -0.20 -6.69 -9.31
C LEU A 24 -0.79 -5.32 -9.61
N ALA A 25 -2.07 -5.09 -9.32
CA ALA A 25 -2.72 -3.82 -9.56
C ALA A 25 -2.01 -2.70 -8.77
N PRO A 26 -1.93 -1.48 -9.33
CA PRO A 26 -1.58 -0.30 -8.55
C PRO A 26 -2.65 -0.07 -7.47
N ILE A 27 -2.23 0.58 -6.38
CA ILE A 27 -3.14 1.01 -5.32
C ILE A 27 -3.15 2.53 -5.35
N ILE A 28 -4.35 3.12 -5.46
CA ILE A 28 -4.56 4.57 -5.43
C ILE A 28 -5.29 4.89 -4.13
N TYR A 29 -4.73 5.80 -3.34
CA TYR A 29 -5.45 6.43 -2.23
C TYR A 29 -6.10 7.71 -2.76
N GLU A 30 -7.41 7.63 -3.02
CA GLU A 30 -8.19 8.77 -3.52
C GLU A 30 -8.47 9.73 -2.37
N ASP A 31 -7.85 10.91 -2.40
CA ASP A 31 -8.05 11.96 -1.41
C ASP A 31 -7.86 13.35 -2.05
N PRO A 32 -8.94 14.09 -2.33
CA PRO A 32 -8.86 15.37 -3.01
C PRO A 32 -8.21 16.47 -2.18
N ASN A 33 -7.95 16.23 -0.89
CA ASN A 33 -7.32 17.22 0.00
C ASN A 33 -5.87 16.86 0.34
N ASP A 34 -5.32 15.77 -0.20
CA ASP A 34 -3.96 15.31 0.10
C ASP A 34 -3.16 15.03 -1.19
N ASP A 35 -2.35 16.02 -1.57
CA ASP A 35 -1.50 15.94 -2.76
C ASP A 35 -0.23 15.10 -2.56
N TYR A 36 0.09 14.70 -1.32
CA TYR A 36 1.31 13.94 -1.03
C TYR A 36 1.02 12.46 -0.80
N TRP A 37 0.16 12.12 0.17
CA TRP A 37 -0.20 10.73 0.43
C TRP A 37 -1.28 10.23 -0.53
N GLY A 38 -2.20 11.11 -0.95
CA GLY A 38 -3.27 10.82 -1.88
C GLY A 38 -2.97 11.25 -3.31
N ASP A 39 -3.97 11.08 -4.17
CA ASP A 39 -3.93 11.47 -5.58
C ASP A 39 -4.35 12.93 -5.82
N GLY A 40 -4.68 13.69 -4.77
CA GLY A 40 -5.04 15.10 -4.87
C GLY A 40 -6.35 15.34 -5.64
N PRO A 41 -6.77 16.61 -5.77
CA PRO A 41 -8.09 16.98 -6.31
C PRO A 41 -8.29 16.60 -7.78
N HIS A 42 -7.21 16.33 -8.51
CA HIS A 42 -7.20 16.08 -9.95
C HIS A 42 -6.45 14.79 -10.35
N GLY A 43 -6.10 13.93 -9.41
CA GLY A 43 -5.34 12.70 -9.69
C GLY A 43 -3.84 12.94 -9.98
N GLU A 44 -3.33 14.14 -9.67
CA GLU A 44 -1.94 14.57 -9.90
C GLU A 44 -1.09 14.51 -8.63
N GLY A 45 -1.70 14.19 -7.49
CA GLY A 45 -1.02 13.97 -6.22
C GLY A 45 -0.07 12.78 -6.28
N ALA A 46 0.92 12.77 -5.38
CA ALA A 46 2.01 11.80 -5.42
C ALA A 46 1.57 10.36 -5.09
N ASN A 47 0.41 10.17 -4.46
CA ASN A 47 -0.12 8.87 -4.05
C ASN A 47 0.94 8.04 -3.29
N GLU A 48 1.69 8.68 -2.40
CA GLU A 48 2.79 8.01 -1.68
C GLU A 48 2.29 6.89 -0.78
N LEU A 49 1.04 6.94 -0.31
CA LEU A 49 0.46 5.85 0.46
C LEU A 49 0.22 4.62 -0.41
N GLY A 50 -0.38 4.80 -1.59
CA GLY A 50 -0.58 3.73 -2.56
C GLY A 50 0.75 3.10 -2.99
N SER A 51 1.73 3.93 -3.31
CA SER A 51 3.09 3.52 -3.64
C SER A 51 3.76 2.75 -2.49
N ALA A 52 3.65 3.22 -1.25
CA ALA A 52 4.18 2.53 -0.07
C ALA A 52 3.52 1.17 0.15
N LEU A 53 2.21 1.03 -0.06
CA LEU A 53 1.49 -0.24 0.03
C LEU A 53 1.98 -1.24 -1.03
N VAL A 54 2.26 -0.79 -2.26
CA VAL A 54 2.86 -1.64 -3.30
C VAL A 54 4.26 -2.11 -2.91
N ARG A 55 5.10 -1.24 -2.36
CA ARG A 55 6.45 -1.60 -1.87
C ARG A 55 6.37 -2.61 -0.72
N VAL A 56 5.45 -2.41 0.23
CA VAL A 56 5.22 -3.34 1.35
C VAL A 56 4.70 -4.69 0.86
N ARG A 57 3.78 -4.71 -0.11
CA ARG A 57 3.28 -5.94 -0.76
C ARG A 57 4.44 -6.74 -1.37
N ALA A 58 5.35 -6.07 -2.08
CA ALA A 58 6.53 -6.71 -2.65
C ALA A 58 7.47 -7.27 -1.56
N LYS A 59 7.72 -6.51 -0.49
CA LYS A 59 8.55 -6.95 0.64
C LYS A 59 7.97 -8.18 1.34
N LEU A 60 6.66 -8.19 1.63
CA LEU A 60 6.00 -9.34 2.26
C LEU A 60 6.06 -10.61 1.39
N ARG A 61 5.99 -10.48 0.06
CA ARG A 61 6.19 -11.61 -0.86
C ARG A 61 7.63 -12.15 -0.78
N ALA A 62 8.62 -11.26 -0.76
CA ALA A 62 10.02 -11.65 -0.61
C ALA A 62 10.28 -12.39 0.72
N ASP A 63 9.56 -12.02 1.79
CA ASP A 63 9.64 -12.66 3.10
C ASP A 63 8.82 -13.97 3.21
N GLY A 64 8.20 -14.45 2.12
CA GLY A 64 7.41 -15.69 2.10
C GLY A 64 6.01 -15.57 2.73
N LEU A 65 5.52 -14.35 2.96
CA LEU A 65 4.21 -14.07 3.55
C LEU A 65 3.14 -13.71 2.50
N GLY A 66 3.41 -14.02 1.22
CA GLY A 66 2.56 -13.66 0.08
C GLY A 66 1.63 -14.77 -0.44
N VAL A 67 1.39 -15.81 0.36
CA VAL A 67 0.45 -16.91 0.06
C VAL A 67 -1.01 -16.50 0.23
#